data_AF-A0A5K0ZH60-F1
#
_entry.id   AF-A0A5K0ZH60-F1
#
_cell.length_a   1.000
_cell.length_b   1.000
_cell.length_c   1.000
_cell.angle_alpha   90.00
_cell.angle_beta   90.00
_cell.angle_gamma   90.00
#
_symmetry.space_group_name_H-M   'P 1'
#
loop_
_entity.id
_entity.type
_entity.pdbx_description
1 polymer ?
#
loop_
_entity_poly.entity_id
_entity_poly.type
_entity_poly.pdbx_seq_one_letter_code
_entity_poly.pdbx_strand_id
1 'polypeptide(L)'
;KPKCRVHNAHGDYSLLSKLPKKRTSVVTMVRHPLDRVISIYELSTVRAARYLLYPNMTSATEAAERQCYERPHDVCLLDMWPFKHLMPRLAVELFAR
;
A
#
# COMPACT_ATOMS: atom_id res chain seq x y z
N LYS A 1 5.50 -17.76 25.70
CA LYS A 1 4.57 -18.73 25.05
C LYS A 1 5.13 -19.13 23.68
N PRO A 2 5.71 -20.33 23.52
CA PRO A 2 6.61 -20.65 22.39
C PRO A 2 5.98 -20.83 21.00
N LYS A 3 4.69 -20.48 20.79
CA LYS A 3 3.99 -20.63 19.49
C LYS A 3 3.04 -19.47 19.15
N CYS A 4 3.13 -18.33 19.81
CA CYS A 4 2.32 -17.15 19.47
C CYS A 4 2.91 -16.45 18.24
N ARG A 5 2.07 -16.12 17.25
CA ARG A 5 2.45 -15.33 16.07
C ARG A 5 1.69 -14.01 16.09
N VAL A 6 2.38 -12.92 15.75
CA VAL A 6 1.77 -11.61 15.54
C VAL A 6 1.55 -11.45 14.04
N HIS A 7 0.34 -11.09 13.65
CA HIS A 7 -0.02 -10.81 12.26
C HIS A 7 -0.64 -9.41 12.18
N ASN A 8 -0.25 -8.65 11.16
CA ASN A 8 -0.79 -7.32 10.88
C ASN A 8 -1.36 -7.33 9.46
N ALA A 9 -2.57 -6.81 9.31
CA ALA A 9 -3.25 -6.70 8.03
C ALA A 9 -4.11 -5.43 7.98
N HIS A 10 -4.24 -4.86 6.78
CA HIS A 10 -5.11 -3.71 6.49
C HIS A 10 -6.42 -4.15 5.82
N GLY A 11 -7.12 -5.12 6.40
CA GLY A 11 -8.43 -5.57 5.91
C GLY A 11 -9.56 -5.32 6.90
N ASP A 12 -10.78 -5.55 6.45
CA ASP A 12 -11.98 -5.45 7.30
C ASP A 12 -12.12 -6.67 8.24
N TYR A 13 -13.19 -6.66 9.03
CA TYR A 13 -13.47 -7.72 9.99
C TYR A 13 -13.81 -9.07 9.35
N SER A 14 -13.98 -9.18 8.03
CA SER A 14 -14.15 -10.48 7.35
C SER A 14 -12.93 -11.37 7.54
N LEU A 15 -11.73 -10.80 7.72
CA LEU A 15 -10.51 -11.54 8.04
C LEU A 15 -10.63 -12.37 9.32
N LEU A 16 -11.46 -11.95 10.27
CA LEU A 16 -11.67 -12.69 11.52
C LEU A 16 -12.30 -14.06 11.29
N SER A 17 -13.07 -14.24 10.21
CA SER A 17 -13.65 -15.54 9.85
C SER A 17 -12.58 -16.59 9.52
N LYS A 18 -11.39 -16.15 9.09
CA LYS A 18 -10.25 -17.00 8.72
C LYS A 18 -9.36 -17.34 9.91
N LEU A 19 -9.60 -16.73 11.09
CA LEU A 19 -8.76 -16.88 12.28
C LEU A 19 -9.36 -17.86 13.30
N PRO A 20 -8.53 -18.61 14.05
CA PRO A 20 -9.01 -19.50 15.12
C PRO A 20 -9.74 -18.75 16.24
N LYS A 21 -11.08 -18.77 16.22
CA LYS A 21 -11.99 -17.99 17.11
C LYS A 21 -11.66 -18.01 18.61
N LYS A 22 -11.09 -19.10 19.14
CA LYS A 22 -10.80 -19.27 20.58
C LYS A 22 -9.31 -19.11 20.95
N ARG A 23 -8.45 -18.78 19.98
CA ARG A 23 -6.98 -18.70 20.19
C ARG A 23 -6.36 -17.42 19.62
N THR A 24 -7.16 -16.52 19.10
CA THR A 24 -6.69 -15.28 18.46
C THR A 24 -7.21 -14.07 19.22
N SER A 25 -6.28 -13.23 19.69
CA SER A 25 -6.58 -11.88 20.18
C SER A 25 -6.47 -10.91 19.01
N VAL A 26 -7.41 -9.98 18.91
CA VAL A 26 -7.47 -8.97 17.84
C VAL A 26 -7.36 -7.60 18.48
N VAL A 27 -6.48 -6.76 17.92
CA VAL A 27 -6.37 -5.35 18.27
C VAL A 27 -6.60 -4.56 16.98
N THR A 28 -7.62 -3.71 16.97
CA THR A 28 -7.88 -2.80 15.86
C THR A 28 -7.28 -1.44 16.19
N MET A 29 -6.39 -0.94 15.32
CA MET A 29 -5.85 0.41 15.43
C MET A 29 -6.76 1.38 14.67
N VAL A 30 -7.44 2.27 15.41
CA VAL A 30 -8.28 3.32 14.83
C VAL A 30 -7.58 4.66 15.00
N ARG A 31 -7.68 5.52 13.99
CA ARG A 31 -7.12 6.87 13.96
C ARG A 31 -8.18 7.86 13.49
N HIS A 32 -7.98 9.13 13.77
CA HIS A 32 -8.84 10.18 13.23
C HIS A 32 -8.88 10.09 11.69
N PRO A 33 -10.06 10.20 11.04
CA PRO A 33 -10.17 9.98 9.60
C PRO A 33 -9.30 10.92 8.76
N LEU A 34 -9.18 12.20 9.14
CA LEU A 34 -8.34 13.16 8.42
C LEU A 34 -6.86 12.76 8.47
N ASP A 35 -6.37 12.35 9.64
CA ASP A 35 -4.97 11.92 9.81
C ASP A 35 -4.65 10.69 8.95
N ARG A 36 -5.64 9.81 8.74
CA ARG A 36 -5.50 8.66 7.85
C ARG A 36 -5.35 9.10 6.39
N VAL A 37 -6.18 10.06 5.94
CA VAL A 37 -6.13 10.59 4.58
C VAL A 37 -4.80 11.29 4.33
N ILE A 38 -4.38 12.17 5.25
CA ILE A 38 -3.12 12.91 5.15
C ILE A 38 -1.93 11.94 5.10
N SER A 39 -1.88 10.96 6.01
CA SER A 39 -0.80 9.97 6.06
C SER A 39 -0.68 9.17 4.75
N ILE A 40 -1.80 8.81 4.13
CA ILE A 40 -1.78 8.10 2.84
C ILE A 40 -1.34 9.04 1.71
N TYR A 41 -1.76 10.30 1.71
CA TYR A 41 -1.33 11.29 0.73
C TYR A 41 0.18 11.51 0.78
N GLU A 42 0.75 11.72 1.96
CA GLU A 42 2.19 11.88 2.17
C GLU A 42 2.96 10.64 1.70
N LEU A 43 2.49 9.44 2.08
CA LEU A 43 3.10 8.19 1.65
C LEU A 43 3.03 8.01 0.12
N SER A 44 1.90 8.37 -0.50
CA SER A 44 1.73 8.32 -1.96
C SER A 44 2.71 9.26 -2.67
N THR A 45 2.91 10.46 -2.12
CA THR A 45 3.82 11.48 -2.65
C THR A 45 5.27 11.01 -2.58
N VAL A 46 5.72 10.52 -1.42
CA VAL A 46 7.09 10.00 -1.25
C VAL A 46 7.36 8.83 -2.18
N ARG A 47 6.36 7.96 -2.42
CA ARG A 47 6.51 6.85 -3.35
C ARG A 47 6.50 7.29 -4.81
N ALA A 48 5.61 8.21 -5.20
CA ALA A 48 5.57 8.77 -6.54
C ALA A 48 6.88 9.51 -6.89
N ALA A 49 7.49 10.21 -5.94
CA ALA A 49 8.78 10.86 -6.12
C ALA A 49 9.92 9.89 -6.49
N ARG A 50 9.83 8.61 -6.09
CA ARG A 50 10.81 7.60 -6.53
C ARG A 50 10.75 7.33 -8.03
N TYR A 51 9.64 7.65 -8.70
CA TYR A 51 9.55 7.50 -10.15
C TYR A 51 10.44 8.51 -10.89
N LEU A 52 10.81 9.62 -10.26
CA LEU A 52 11.78 10.58 -10.82
C LEU A 52 13.21 10.02 -10.92
N LEU A 53 13.48 8.83 -10.36
CA LEU A 53 14.74 8.12 -10.60
C LEU A 53 14.83 7.56 -12.03
N TYR A 54 13.69 7.44 -12.73
CA TYR A 54 13.63 6.98 -14.11
C TYR A 54 13.68 8.17 -15.08
N PRO A 55 14.26 7.99 -16.27
CA PRO A 55 14.47 9.09 -17.22
C PRO A 55 13.16 9.67 -17.78
N ASN A 56 12.07 8.91 -17.74
CA ASN A 56 10.76 9.34 -18.19
C ASN A 56 9.64 8.50 -17.55
N MET A 57 8.40 8.97 -17.72
CA MET A 57 7.21 8.31 -17.16
C MET A 57 7.03 6.88 -17.69
N THR A 58 7.27 6.63 -18.98
CA THR A 58 7.13 5.30 -19.58
C THR A 58 8.05 4.28 -18.90
N SER A 59 9.32 4.64 -18.71
CA SER A 59 10.30 3.80 -18.01
C SER A 59 9.92 3.55 -16.55
N ALA A 60 9.35 4.56 -15.86
CA ALA A 60 8.86 4.41 -14.50
C ALA A 60 7.67 3.45 -14.40
N THR A 61 6.70 3.57 -15.31
CA THR A 61 5.52 2.70 -15.35
C THR A 61 5.90 1.26 -15.63
N GLU A 62 6.74 1.01 -16.63
CA GLU A 62 7.23 -0.35 -16.94
C GLU A 62 7.95 -0.99 -15.75
N ALA A 63 8.80 -0.22 -15.05
CA ALA A 63 9.52 -0.73 -13.88
C ALA A 63 8.57 -1.04 -12.71
N ALA A 64 7.56 -0.20 -12.50
CA ALA A 64 6.59 -0.41 -11.44
C ALA A 64 5.66 -1.60 -11.72
N GLU A 65 5.21 -1.77 -12.97
CA GLU A 65 4.45 -2.94 -13.41
C GLU A 65 5.28 -4.21 -13.24
N ARG A 66 6.54 -4.23 -13.72
CA ARG A 66 7.44 -5.38 -13.52
C ARG A 66 7.59 -5.74 -12.05
N GLN A 67 7.78 -4.74 -11.18
CA GLN A 67 7.90 -4.99 -9.74
C GLN A 67 6.64 -5.62 -9.14
N CYS A 68 5.47 -5.29 -9.66
CA CYS A 68 4.20 -5.88 -9.25
C CYS A 68 3.99 -7.29 -9.81
N TYR A 69 4.37 -7.54 -11.06
CA TYR A 69 4.26 -8.87 -11.69
C TYR A 69 5.28 -9.88 -11.16
N GLU A 70 6.48 -9.44 -10.76
CA GLU A 70 7.52 -10.30 -10.18
C GLU A 70 7.22 -10.72 -8.73
N ARG A 71 6.27 -10.06 -8.06
CA ARG A 71 5.82 -10.40 -6.70
C ARG A 71 4.32 -10.66 -6.65
N PRO A 72 3.82 -11.70 -7.34
CA PRO A 72 2.39 -11.94 -7.51
C PRO A 72 1.65 -12.28 -6.21
N HIS A 73 2.37 -12.65 -5.15
CA HIS A 73 1.80 -12.92 -3.82
C HIS A 73 1.74 -11.69 -2.92
N ASP A 74 2.42 -10.59 -3.29
CA ASP A 74 2.36 -9.33 -2.58
C ASP A 74 1.32 -8.42 -3.25
N VAL A 75 0.54 -7.70 -2.43
CA VAL A 75 -0.40 -6.72 -2.97
C VAL A 75 0.41 -5.61 -3.62
N CYS A 76 0.31 -5.49 -4.95
CA CYS A 76 0.89 -4.41 -5.70
C CYS A 76 0.36 -3.07 -5.17
N LEU A 77 1.26 -2.16 -4.83
CA LEU A 77 0.87 -0.85 -4.33
C LEU A 77 0.10 -0.05 -5.37
N LEU A 78 0.37 -0.26 -6.65
CA LEU A 78 -0.39 0.34 -7.74
C LEU A 78 -1.81 -0.24 -7.90
N ASP A 79 -2.11 -1.37 -7.27
CA ASP A 79 -3.47 -1.95 -7.28
C ASP A 79 -4.25 -1.64 -6.00
N MET A 80 -3.57 -1.15 -4.96
CA MET A 80 -4.15 -0.89 -3.65
C MET A 80 -4.89 0.47 -3.64
N TRP A 81 -6.13 0.50 -3.16
CA TRP A 81 -6.80 1.77 -2.87
C TRP A 81 -6.15 2.46 -1.65
N PRO A 82 -5.92 3.79 -1.66
CA PRO A 82 -6.18 4.73 -2.76
C PRO A 82 -4.97 4.96 -3.69
N PHE A 83 -3.82 4.31 -3.42
CA PHE A 83 -2.57 4.48 -4.16
C PHE A 83 -2.73 4.31 -5.68
N LYS A 84 -3.56 3.36 -6.12
CA LYS A 84 -3.86 3.12 -7.53
C LYS A 84 -4.35 4.35 -8.30
N HIS A 85 -4.94 5.32 -7.59
CA HIS A 85 -5.40 6.57 -8.18
C HIS A 85 -4.49 7.76 -7.87
N LEU A 86 -3.91 7.79 -6.67
CA LEU A 86 -3.08 8.91 -6.23
C LEU A 86 -1.67 8.86 -6.86
N MET A 87 -1.02 7.70 -6.83
CA MET A 87 0.38 7.60 -7.27
C MET A 87 0.58 7.92 -8.76
N PRO A 88 -0.22 7.39 -9.71
CA PRO A 88 -0.06 7.71 -11.12
C PRO A 88 -0.24 9.21 -11.41
N ARG A 89 -1.24 9.85 -10.79
CA ARG A 89 -1.48 11.29 -10.95
C ARG A 89 -0.33 12.13 -10.39
N LEU A 90 0.13 11.81 -9.18
CA LEU A 90 1.26 12.50 -8.55
C LEU A 90 2.54 12.32 -9.39
N ALA A 91 2.77 11.14 -9.95
CA ALA A 91 3.92 10.91 -10.82
C ALA A 91 3.86 11.79 -12.08
N VAL A 92 2.71 11.87 -12.76
CA VAL A 92 2.50 12.76 -13.91
C VAL A 92 2.81 14.21 -13.54
N GLU A 93 2.25 14.69 -12.42
CA GLU A 93 2.48 16.07 -11.95
C GLU A 93 3.94 16.34 -11.58
N LEU A 94 4.66 15.34 -11.07
CA LEU A 94 6.07 15.45 -10.73
C LEU A 94 6.97 15.50 -11.97
N PHE A 95 6.67 14.72 -13.02
CA PHE A 95 7.40 14.77 -14.28
C PHE A 95 7.10 16.01 -15.13
N ALA A 96 5.97 16.69 -14.88
CA ALA A 96 5.60 17.92 -15.55
C ALA A 96 6.29 19.18 -14.97
N ARG A 97 7.00 19.05 -13.85
CA ARG A 97 7.76 20.12 -13.19
C ARG A 97 9.22 20.08 -13.59
#